data_AF-A0AAW5MYW7-F1
#
_entry.id   AF-A0AAW5MYW7-F1
#
_cell.length_a   1.000
_cell.length_b   1.000
_cell.length_c   1.000
_cell.angle_alpha   90.00
_cell.angle_beta   90.00
_cell.angle_gamma   90.00
#
_symmetry.space_group_name_H-M   'P 1'
#
loop_
_entity.id
_entity.type
_entity.pdbx_description
1 polymer ?
#
loop_
_entity_poly.entity_id
_entity_poly.type
_entity_poly.pdbx_seq_one_letter_code
_entity_poly.pdbx_strand_id
1 'polypeptide(L)' 'MALAARNITRVSLELGGKSANVVFADADMDTCVERSMWAVFANTGQDCCARSRIFVERPAYDAFI' A
#
# COMPACT_ATOMS: atom_id res chain seq x y z
N MET A 1 21.84 -3.23 10.41
CA MET A 1 22.15 -4.54 11.04
C MET A 1 23.63 -4.73 11.34
N ALA A 2 24.57 -4.51 10.39
CA ALA A 2 26.00 -4.81 10.59
C ALA A 2 26.63 -4.19 11.85
N LEU A 3 26.29 -2.93 12.18
CA LEU A 3 26.77 -2.28 13.40
C LEU A 3 26.23 -2.95 14.68
N ALA A 4 24.94 -3.25 14.73
CA ALA A 4 24.29 -3.89 15.88
C ALA A 4 24.77 -5.33 16.13
N ALA A 5 25.14 -6.05 15.07
CA ALA A 5 25.63 -7.42 15.14
C ALA A 5 26.94 -7.55 15.95
N ARG A 6 27.80 -6.51 15.95
CA ARG A 6 29.07 -6.51 16.69
C ARG A 6 28.90 -6.64 18.21
N ASN A 7 27.74 -6.25 18.72
CA ASN A 7 27.46 -6.17 20.15
C ASN A 7 26.19 -6.94 20.54
N ILE A 8 25.67 -7.80 19.65
CA ILE A 8 24.43 -8.57 19.87
C ILE A 8 23.27 -7.64 20.30
N THR A 9 23.25 -6.43 19.75
CA THR A 9 22.22 -5.45 20.08
C THR A 9 20.93 -5.84 19.35
N ARG A 10 19.83 -5.96 20.09
CA ARG A 10 18.51 -6.19 19.50
C ARG A 10 18.11 -4.99 18.66
N VAL A 11 17.43 -5.24 17.54
CA VAL A 11 16.91 -4.19 16.66
C VAL A 11 15.46 -4.45 16.28
N SER A 12 14.73 -3.36 16.02
CA SER A 12 13.46 -3.36 15.30
C SER A 12 13.65 -2.52 14.04
N LEU A 13 13.12 -2.97 12.90
CA LEU A 13 13.33 -2.34 11.59
C LEU A 13 12.01 -2.22 10.85
N GLU A 14 11.63 -0.99 10.52
CA GLU A 14 10.48 -0.66 9.68
C GLU A 14 11.00 -0.09 8.35
N LEU A 15 10.92 -0.86 7.26
CA LEU A 15 11.66 -0.60 6.02
C LEU A 15 10.78 -0.19 4.83
N GLY A 16 9.47 -0.11 5.04
CA GLY A 16 8.47 0.16 4.00
C GLY A 16 8.24 -1.01 3.04
N GLY A 17 7.62 -0.74 1.89
CA GLY A 17 7.32 -1.77 0.90
C GLY A 17 6.60 -1.28 -0.35
N LYS A 18 6.14 -2.23 -1.15
CA LYS A 18 5.28 -2.02 -2.33
C LYS A 18 3.85 -2.48 -2.01
N SER A 19 3.21 -1.78 -1.09
CA SER A 19 1.95 -2.23 -0.48
C SER A 19 0.83 -2.33 -1.51
N ALA A 20 0.15 -3.48 -1.50
CA ALA A 20 -0.96 -3.75 -2.39
C ALA A 20 -2.27 -3.09 -1.92
N ASN A 21 -3.08 -2.71 -2.91
CA ASN A 21 -4.51 -2.42 -2.80
C ASN A 21 -5.23 -3.42 -3.69
N VAL A 22 -6.20 -4.17 -3.17
CA VAL A 22 -6.90 -5.22 -3.93
C VAL A 22 -8.38 -4.90 -3.92
N VAL A 23 -8.94 -4.69 -5.12
CA VAL A 23 -10.33 -4.29 -5.34
C VAL A 23 -11.07 -5.44 -5.99
N PHE A 24 -12.08 -5.97 -5.31
CA PHE A 24 -12.98 -7.00 -5.83
C PHE A 24 -14.22 -6.38 -6.46
N ALA A 25 -14.91 -7.13 -7.31
CA ALA A 25 -16.07 -6.66 -8.05
C ALA A 25 -17.32 -6.46 -7.20
N ASP A 26 -17.34 -6.96 -5.97
CA ASP A 26 -18.40 -6.76 -4.98
C ASP A 26 -18.11 -5.58 -4.03
N ALA A 27 -17.00 -4.88 -4.21
CA ALA A 27 -16.67 -3.72 -3.41
C ALA A 27 -17.55 -2.51 -3.78
N ASP A 28 -17.81 -1.65 -2.78
CA ASP A 28 -18.40 -0.33 -3.03
C ASP A 28 -17.42 0.52 -3.84
N MET A 29 -17.74 0.75 -5.12
CA MET A 29 -16.83 1.34 -6.10
C MET A 29 -16.50 2.80 -5.79
N ASP A 30 -17.50 3.60 -5.43
CA ASP A 30 -17.31 5.03 -5.14
C ASP A 30 -16.36 5.21 -3.95
N THR A 31 -16.62 4.46 -2.87
CA THR A 31 -15.73 4.44 -1.70
C THR A 31 -14.35 3.90 -2.05
N CYS A 32 -14.26 2.83 -2.87
CA CYS A 32 -12.98 2.24 -3.26
C CYS A 32 -12.09 3.23 -4.02
N VAL A 33 -12.63 3.96 -4.99
CA VAL A 33 -11.87 4.93 -5.78
C VAL A 33 -11.37 6.07 -4.89
N GLU A 34 -12.24 6.67 -4.07
CA GLU A 34 -11.87 7.76 -3.16
C GLU A 34 -10.74 7.33 -2.21
N ARG A 35 -10.91 6.16 -1.55
CA ARG A 35 -9.94 5.65 -0.58
C ARG A 35 -8.64 5.23 -1.23
N SER A 36 -8.69 4.67 -2.44
CA SER A 36 -7.50 4.27 -3.19
C SER A 36 -6.62 5.47 -3.53
N MET A 37 -7.23 6.58 -3.94
CA MET A 37 -6.52 7.84 -4.22
C MET A 37 -5.86 8.40 -2.97
N TRP A 38 -6.60 8.48 -1.86
CA TRP A 38 -6.05 8.96 -0.60
C TRP A 38 -4.90 8.07 -0.12
N ALA A 39 -5.06 6.75 -0.17
CA ALA A 39 -4.08 5.80 0.36
C ALA A 39 -2.78 5.69 -0.45
N VAL A 40 -2.74 6.20 -1.70
CA VAL A 40 -1.52 6.25 -2.50
C VAL A 40 -0.90 7.64 -2.58
N PHE A 41 -1.70 8.72 -2.53
CA PHE A 41 -1.21 10.09 -2.73
C PHE A 41 -1.18 10.96 -1.47
N ALA A 42 -1.73 10.50 -0.34
CA ALA A 42 -1.52 11.17 0.94
C ALA A 42 -0.03 11.37 1.22
N ASN A 43 0.34 12.52 1.79
CA ASN A 43 1.73 12.93 1.96
C ASN A 43 2.56 12.89 0.66
N THR A 44 1.94 13.18 -0.49
CA THR A 44 2.55 13.05 -1.82
C THR A 44 3.07 11.64 -2.10
N GLY A 45 2.43 10.62 -1.51
CA GLY A 45 2.80 9.21 -1.61
C GLY A 45 4.06 8.80 -0.84
N GLN A 46 4.63 9.70 -0.04
CA GLN A 46 5.79 9.41 0.80
C GLN A 46 5.34 8.79 2.13
N ASP A 47 4.76 7.60 2.04
CA ASP A 47 4.35 6.77 3.17
C ASP A 47 4.92 5.36 2.97
N CYS A 48 5.54 4.80 4.02
CA CYS A 48 6.08 3.44 3.99
C CYS A 48 5.01 2.38 3.70
N CYS A 49 3.74 2.71 4.01
CA CYS A 49 2.56 1.90 3.79
C CYS A 49 1.72 2.34 2.57
N ALA A 50 2.20 3.29 1.76
CA ALA A 50 1.48 3.80 0.60
C ALA A 50 1.00 2.66 -0.31
N ARG A 51 -0.28 2.70 -0.67
CA ARG A 51 -0.97 1.66 -1.46
C ARG A 51 -0.65 1.77 -2.96
N SER A 52 0.63 1.72 -3.27
CA SER A 52 1.20 2.08 -4.57
C SER A 52 1.15 0.98 -5.64
N ARG A 53 0.45 -0.12 -5.37
CA ARG A 53 0.20 -1.20 -6.33
C ARG A 53 -1.26 -1.64 -6.23
N ILE A 54 -2.07 -1.26 -7.21
CA ILE A 54 -3.50 -1.60 -7.24
C ILE A 54 -3.72 -2.82 -8.14
N PHE A 55 -4.45 -3.80 -7.62
CA PHE A 55 -4.99 -4.93 -8.35
C PHE A 55 -6.51 -4.82 -8.33
N VAL A 56 -7.12 -4.90 -9.51
CA VAL A 56 -8.57 -4.82 -9.65
C VAL A 56 -9.05 -6.11 -10.30
N GLU A 57 -10.11 -6.68 -9.74
CA GLU A 57 -10.77 -7.82 -10.34
C GLU A 57 -11.33 -7.45 -11.72
N ARG A 58 -11.16 -8.36 -12.70
CA ARG A 58 -11.44 -8.06 -14.10
C ARG A 58 -12.84 -7.47 -14.36
N PRO A 59 -13.95 -7.94 -13.75
CA PRO A 59 -15.27 -7.37 -13.97
C PRO A 59 -15.44 -5.93 -13.49
N ALA A 60 -14.60 -5.47 -12.56
CA ALA A 60 -14.64 -4.12 -11.99
C ALA A 60 -13.61 -3.17 -12.57
N TYR A 61 -12.74 -3.64 -13.47
CA TYR A 61 -11.63 -2.83 -14.00
C TYR A 61 -12.14 -1.54 -14.64
N ASP A 62 -13.05 -1.62 -15.62
CA ASP A 62 -13.52 -0.43 -16.34
C ASP A 62 -14.30 0.55 -15.47
N ALA A 63 -14.95 0.07 -14.40
CA ALA A 63 -15.67 0.92 -13.45
C ALA A 63 -14.73 1.62 -12.45
N PHE A 64 -13.51 1.11 -12.29
CA PHE A 64 -12.52 1.63 -11.34
C PHE A 64 -11.59 2.70 -11.95
N ILE A 65 -11.41 2.73 -13.28
CA ILE A 65 -10.48 3.61 -14.00
C ILE A 65 -11.17 4.89 -14.45
#